data_AF-A0A9E3KTN9-F1
#
_entry.id   AF-A0A9E3KTN9-F1
#
_cell.length_a   1.000
_cell.length_b   1.000
_cell.length_c   1.000
_cell.angle_alpha   90.00
_cell.angle_beta   90.00
_cell.angle_gamma   90.00
#
_symmetry.space_group_name_H-M   'P 1'
#
loop_
_entity.id
_entity.type
_entity.pdbx_description
1 polymer ?
#
loop_
_entity_poly.entity_id
_entity_poly.type
_entity_poly.pdbx_seq_one_letter_code
_entity_poly.pdbx_strand_id
1 'polypeptide(L)'
;MQNRFILTFFLLIAVFFSCEREEALRTHTFDVTFAGVGIDCKLALIEFQEEDLSKIKSITGYDWLTYHAYNLDKEKYQIGEIITVVVRQTYDQELFFCTTLGPGFPWVTVIKDSQK
;
A
#
# COMPACT_ATOMS: atom_id res chain seq x y z
N MET A 1 -15.50 28.36 -43.54
CA MET A 1 -15.94 27.81 -42.24
C MET A 1 -15.46 26.36 -41.99
N GLN A 2 -14.37 25.89 -42.63
CA GLN A 2 -13.88 24.51 -42.50
C GLN A 2 -12.69 24.34 -41.52
N ASN A 3 -11.93 25.40 -41.21
CA ASN A 3 -10.74 25.30 -40.37
C ASN A 3 -10.99 25.26 -38.84
N ARG A 4 -12.21 25.57 -38.37
CA ARG A 4 -12.50 25.55 -36.91
C ARG A 4 -12.83 24.16 -36.40
N PHE A 5 -13.33 23.26 -37.26
CA PHE A 5 -13.73 21.91 -36.88
C PHE A 5 -12.53 20.97 -36.67
N ILE A 6 -11.46 21.15 -37.44
CA ILE A 6 -10.24 20.33 -37.37
C ILE A 6 -9.49 20.57 -36.04
N LEU A 7 -9.47 21.82 -35.57
CA LEU A 7 -8.84 22.20 -34.31
C LEU A 7 -9.54 21.60 -33.08
N THR A 8 -10.88 21.47 -33.12
CA THR A 8 -11.65 20.85 -32.03
C THR A 8 -11.43 19.33 -31.96
N PHE A 9 -11.24 18.69 -33.11
CA PHE A 9 -10.98 17.24 -33.18
C PHE A 9 -9.60 16.86 -32.61
N PHE A 10 -8.57 17.69 -32.84
CA PHE A 10 -7.24 17.48 -32.26
C PHE A 10 -7.21 17.67 -30.73
N LEU A 11 -8.03 18.59 -30.20
CA LEU A 11 -8.13 18.81 -28.75
C LEU A 11 -8.79 17.63 -28.02
N LEU A 12 -9.71 16.92 -28.69
CA LEU A 12 -10.37 15.72 -28.17
C LEU A 12 -9.44 14.50 -28.12
N ILE A 13 -8.53 14.34 -29.08
CA ILE A 13 -7.56 13.22 -29.10
C ILE A 13 -6.55 13.34 -27.96
N ALA A 14 -6.21 14.56 -27.53
CA ALA A 14 -5.28 14.78 -26.42
C ALA A 14 -5.80 14.30 -25.06
N VAL A 15 -7.12 14.09 -24.90
CA VAL A 15 -7.72 13.60 -23.65
C VAL A 15 -7.66 12.06 -23.54
N PHE A 16 -7.46 11.35 -24.66
CA PHE A 16 -7.41 9.88 -24.67
C PHE A 16 -6.02 9.30 -24.39
N PHE A 17 -4.96 10.12 -24.35
CA PHE A 17 -3.67 9.71 -23.79
C PHE A 17 -3.64 9.90 -22.27
N SER A 18 -4.69 9.47 -21.59
CA SER A 18 -4.60 9.19 -20.16
C SER A 18 -3.63 8.02 -20.04
N CYS A 19 -2.43 8.32 -19.53
CA CYS A 19 -1.37 7.36 -19.31
C CYS A 19 -1.88 6.31 -18.30
N GLU A 20 -2.31 5.15 -18.80
CA GLU A 20 -2.38 3.93 -18.00
C GLU A 20 -0.94 3.57 -17.66
N ARG A 21 -0.48 4.08 -16.52
CA ARG A 21 0.76 3.63 -15.92
C ARG A 21 0.46 2.24 -15.39
N GLU A 22 0.79 1.21 -16.16
CA GLU A 22 0.98 -0.15 -15.63
C GLU A 22 2.13 -0.06 -14.63
N GLU A 23 1.82 0.28 -13.38
CA GLU A 23 2.77 0.16 -12.30
C GLU A 23 3.00 -1.33 -12.09
N ALA A 24 4.09 -1.82 -12.68
CA ALA A 24 4.59 -3.17 -12.41
C ALA A 24 4.62 -3.35 -10.89
N LEU A 25 3.83 -4.32 -10.41
CA LEU A 25 3.65 -4.62 -8.99
C LEU A 25 5.02 -4.87 -8.35
N ARG A 26 5.56 -3.85 -7.67
CA ARG A 26 6.79 -3.99 -6.88
C ARG A 26 6.46 -4.73 -5.60
N THR A 27 6.65 -6.04 -5.62
CA THR A 27 6.50 -6.90 -4.46
C THR A 27 7.85 -7.24 -3.86
N HIS A 28 7.95 -7.17 -2.54
CA HIS A 28 9.13 -7.63 -1.81
C HIS A 28 8.70 -8.51 -0.63
N THR A 29 9.59 -9.43 -0.26
CA THR A 29 9.42 -10.30 0.91
C THR A 29 10.18 -9.70 2.09
N PHE A 30 9.55 -9.71 3.25
CA PHE A 30 10.08 -9.14 4.49
C PHE A 30 9.82 -10.07 5.67
N ASP A 31 10.73 -10.08 6.62
CA ASP A 31 10.47 -10.57 7.97
C ASP A 31 10.04 -9.39 8.83
N VAL A 32 8.81 -9.44 9.33
CA VAL A 32 8.21 -8.36 10.11
C VAL A 32 7.72 -8.88 11.46
N THR A 33 7.68 -8.00 12.44
CA THR A 33 7.07 -8.31 13.75
C THR A 33 5.59 -7.97 13.70
N PHE A 34 4.71 -8.89 14.11
CA PHE A 34 3.30 -8.59 14.33
C PHE A 34 3.17 -7.73 15.60
N ALA A 35 2.90 -6.45 15.44
CA ALA A 35 2.82 -5.48 16.52
C ALA A 35 1.43 -5.42 17.18
N GLY A 36 0.44 -6.12 16.61
CA GLY A 36 -0.92 -6.20 17.14
C GLY A 36 -1.97 -5.66 16.19
N VAL A 37 -3.00 -5.02 16.73
CA VAL A 37 -4.16 -4.53 15.96
C VAL A 37 -4.36 -3.05 16.26
N GLY A 38 -4.41 -2.25 15.19
CA GLY A 38 -4.70 -0.83 15.30
C GLY A 38 -6.11 -0.61 15.86
N ILE A 39 -6.21 0.23 16.90
CA ILE A 39 -7.48 0.51 17.59
C ILE A 39 -8.51 1.14 16.64
N ASP A 40 -8.02 2.01 15.74
CA ASP A 40 -8.87 2.78 14.83
C ASP A 40 -9.35 1.96 13.63
N CYS A 41 -8.41 1.48 12.82
CA CYS A 41 -8.69 0.80 11.56
C CYS A 41 -9.05 -0.70 11.76
N LYS A 42 -8.84 -1.25 12.96
CA LYS A 42 -8.96 -2.70 13.27
C LYS A 42 -8.15 -3.59 12.32
N LEU A 43 -7.10 -3.02 11.72
CA LEU A 43 -6.15 -3.71 10.85
C LEU A 43 -4.97 -4.21 11.68
N ALA A 44 -4.35 -5.28 11.21
CA ALA A 44 -3.07 -5.72 11.73
C ALA A 44 -2.04 -4.59 11.63
N LEU A 45 -1.18 -4.49 12.63
CA LEU A 45 0.02 -3.66 12.64
C LEU A 45 1.22 -4.56 12.49
N ILE A 46 2.08 -4.25 11.53
CA ILE A 46 3.35 -4.92 11.34
C ILE A 46 4.49 -3.91 11.45
N GLU A 47 5.61 -4.36 11.96
CA GLU A 47 6.83 -3.58 12.13
C GLU A 47 7.96 -4.19 11.29
N PHE A 48 8.49 -3.40 10.37
CA PHE A 48 9.64 -3.77 9.55
C PHE A 48 10.95 -3.59 10.33
N GLN A 49 11.98 -4.34 9.95
CA GLN A 49 13.33 -4.14 10.48
C GLN A 49 13.93 -2.83 9.92
N GLU A 50 14.82 -2.18 10.68
CA GLU A 50 15.48 -0.93 10.25
C GLU A 50 16.23 -1.09 8.92
N GLU A 51 16.84 -2.25 8.67
CA GLU A 51 17.54 -2.57 7.43
C GLU A 51 16.64 -2.58 6.18
N ASP A 52 15.33 -2.76 6.37
CA ASP A 52 14.35 -2.81 5.30
C ASP A 52 13.70 -1.44 4.98
N LEU A 53 14.03 -0.39 5.73
CA LEU A 53 13.48 0.97 5.53
C LEU A 53 13.62 1.47 4.10
N SER A 54 14.79 1.25 3.48
CA SER A 54 15.04 1.67 2.09
C SER A 54 14.15 0.93 1.09
N LYS A 55 13.91 -0.37 1.31
CA LYS A 55 13.07 -1.21 0.45
C LYS A 55 11.60 -0.84 0.62
N ILE A 56 11.10 -0.70 1.85
CA ILE A 56 9.70 -0.35 2.07
C ILE A 56 9.37 1.07 1.57
N LYS A 57 10.30 2.02 1.74
CA LYS A 57 10.18 3.37 1.15
C LYS A 57 10.05 3.34 -0.37
N SER A 58 10.72 2.39 -1.04
CA SER A 58 10.60 2.22 -2.49
C SER A 58 9.23 1.69 -2.96
N ILE A 59 8.43 1.13 -2.03
CA ILE A 59 7.07 0.60 -2.27
C ILE A 59 6.03 1.64 -1.87
N THR A 60 6.19 2.27 -0.69
CA THR A 60 5.14 3.09 -0.08
C THR A 60 5.39 4.60 -0.20
N GLY A 61 6.65 5.00 -0.44
CA GLY A 61 7.09 6.40 -0.36
C GLY A 61 7.39 6.90 1.05
N TYR A 62 7.17 6.09 2.10
CA TYR A 62 7.34 6.47 3.50
C TYR A 62 8.53 5.75 4.14
N ASP A 63 9.24 6.42 5.04
CA ASP A 63 10.35 5.88 5.85
C ASP A 63 9.91 5.55 7.28
N TRP A 64 8.77 4.87 7.40
CA TRP A 64 8.23 4.43 8.68
C TRP A 64 8.58 2.97 8.90
N LEU A 65 8.62 2.54 10.16
CA LEU A 65 8.80 1.12 10.52
C LEU A 65 7.46 0.41 10.70
N THR A 66 6.43 1.12 11.18
CA THR A 66 5.12 0.55 11.47
C THR A 66 4.10 0.89 10.38
N TYR A 67 3.37 -0.12 9.92
CA TYR A 67 2.32 0.02 8.91
C TYR A 67 1.05 -0.73 9.29
N HIS A 68 -0.07 -0.23 8.80
CA HIS A 68 -1.30 -1.02 8.70
C HIS A 68 -1.15 -2.05 7.59
N ALA A 69 -1.30 -3.32 7.95
CA ALA A 69 -1.28 -4.44 7.02
C ALA A 69 -2.72 -4.77 6.59
N TYR A 70 -3.08 -4.30 5.40
CA TYR A 70 -4.31 -4.70 4.73
C TYR A 70 -4.20 -6.16 4.26
N ASN A 71 -5.30 -6.90 4.35
CA ASN A 71 -5.39 -8.31 3.97
C ASN A 71 -4.49 -9.29 4.77
N LEU A 72 -4.08 -8.91 5.99
CA LEU A 72 -3.42 -9.81 6.92
C LEU A 72 -4.43 -10.31 7.97
N ASP A 73 -4.51 -11.63 8.15
CA ASP A 73 -5.35 -12.24 9.19
C ASP A 73 -4.75 -12.01 10.57
N LYS A 74 -5.29 -11.01 11.27
CA LYS A 74 -4.86 -10.62 12.62
C LYS A 74 -5.15 -11.65 13.71
N GLU A 75 -6.03 -12.63 13.45
CA GLU A 75 -6.37 -13.67 14.45
C GLU A 75 -5.38 -14.84 14.42
N LYS A 76 -4.58 -14.94 13.35
CA LYS A 76 -3.61 -16.01 13.13
C LYS A 76 -2.32 -15.85 13.96
N TYR A 77 -2.01 -14.64 14.42
CA TYR A 77 -0.69 -14.27 14.94
C TYR A 77 -0.74 -13.67 16.34
N GLN A 78 0.35 -13.84 17.09
CA GLN A 78 0.52 -13.26 18.43
C GLN A 78 1.42 -12.02 18.40
N ILE A 79 1.17 -11.07 19.30
CA ILE A 79 1.99 -9.85 19.41
C ILE A 79 3.44 -10.24 19.69
N GLY A 80 4.37 -9.70 18.90
CA GLY A 80 5.80 -9.98 18.97
C GLY A 80 6.25 -11.16 18.09
N GLU A 81 5.33 -11.87 17.43
CA GLU A 81 5.67 -12.96 16.51
C GLU A 81 6.32 -12.41 15.25
N ILE A 82 7.42 -13.05 14.81
CA ILE A 82 8.07 -12.74 13.54
C ILE A 82 7.39 -13.56 12.45
N ILE A 83 6.90 -12.86 11.43
CA ILE A 83 6.20 -13.46 10.29
C ILE A 83 6.86 -13.02 9.00
N THR A 84 6.85 -13.90 8.00
CA THR A 84 7.31 -13.55 6.66
C THR A 84 6.12 -13.09 5.82
N VAL A 85 6.22 -11.90 5.24
CA VAL A 85 5.16 -11.30 4.42
C VAL A 85 5.68 -10.89 3.06
N VAL A 86 4.84 -11.07 2.03
CA VAL A 86 5.04 -10.47 0.71
C VAL A 86 4.09 -9.30 0.58
N VAL A 87 4.61 -8.09 0.42
CA VAL A 87 3.81 -6.86 0.40
C VAL A 87 3.92 -6.12 -0.91
N ARG A 88 2.90 -5.31 -1.19
CA ARG A 88 2.87 -4.28 -2.23
C ARG A 88 2.29 -2.98 -1.67
N GLN A 89 2.38 -1.92 -2.48
CA GLN A 89 1.65 -0.68 -2.23
C GLN A 89 0.14 -0.95 -2.22
N THR A 90 -0.56 -0.35 -1.26
CA THR A 90 -2.02 -0.38 -1.19
C THR A 90 -2.61 0.56 -2.24
N TYR A 91 -3.64 0.10 -2.94
CA TYR A 91 -4.34 0.92 -3.94
C TYR A 91 -5.35 1.84 -3.28
N ASP A 92 -5.65 2.99 -3.91
CA ASP A 92 -6.59 3.98 -3.37
C ASP A 92 -7.98 3.38 -3.06
N GLN A 93 -8.44 2.43 -3.87
CA GLN A 93 -9.72 1.72 -3.67
C GLN A 93 -9.72 0.73 -2.49
N GLU A 94 -8.54 0.37 -1.98
CA GLU A 94 -8.39 -0.49 -0.79
C GLU A 94 -8.24 0.34 0.49
N LEU A 95 -7.90 1.62 0.35
CA LEU A 95 -7.83 2.55 1.47
C LEU A 95 -9.24 2.89 1.95
N PHE A 96 -9.43 2.84 3.27
CA PHE A 96 -10.66 3.30 3.90
C PHE A 96 -10.33 4.22 5.07
N PHE A 97 -11.24 5.15 5.35
CA PHE A 97 -11.07 6.11 6.42
C PHE A 97 -11.25 5.44 7.78
N CYS A 98 -10.29 5.67 8.67
CA CYS A 98 -10.39 5.29 10.07
C CYS A 98 -10.96 6.47 10.89
N THR A 99 -11.52 6.18 12.06
CA THR A 99 -12.30 7.13 12.89
C THR A 99 -11.47 8.18 13.64
N THR A 100 -10.17 8.30 13.35
CA THR A 100 -9.17 9.17 14.00
C THR A 100 -8.83 8.79 15.45
N LEU A 101 -9.25 7.59 15.90
CA LEU A 101 -8.96 7.06 17.22
C LEU A 101 -7.60 6.33 17.26
N GLY A 102 -6.50 7.07 17.08
CA GLY A 102 -5.15 6.54 17.25
C GLY A 102 -4.12 7.16 16.30
N PRO A 103 -2.88 6.64 16.32
CA PRO A 103 -1.85 7.06 15.39
C PRO A 103 -2.24 6.68 13.96
N GLY A 104 -2.10 7.63 13.03
CA GLY A 104 -2.25 7.35 11.60
C GLY A 104 -0.97 6.69 11.09
N PHE A 105 -1.00 5.37 10.88
CA PHE A 105 0.10 4.66 10.22
C PHE A 105 -0.13 4.57 8.71
N PRO A 106 0.95 4.55 7.91
CA PRO A 106 0.86 4.25 6.48
C PRO A 106 0.39 2.82 6.24
N TRP A 107 -0.05 2.54 5.01
CA TRP A 107 -0.68 1.27 4.64
C TRP A 107 0.20 0.46 3.69
N VAL A 108 0.14 -0.86 3.84
CA VAL A 108 0.67 -1.85 2.91
C VAL A 108 -0.34 -2.98 2.72
N THR A 109 -0.36 -3.57 1.53
CA THR A 109 -1.22 -4.73 1.26
C THR A 109 -0.38 -6.00 1.30
N VAL A 110 -0.77 -6.95 2.17
CA VAL A 110 -0.17 -8.28 2.26
C VAL A 110 -0.79 -9.19 1.20
N ILE A 111 0.06 -9.79 0.37
CA ILE A 111 -0.33 -10.73 -0.69
C ILE A 111 -0.18 -12.17 -0.21
N LYS A 112 0.86 -12.44 0.58
CA LYS A 112 1.16 -13.76 1.17
C LYS A 112 1.80 -13.60 2.53
N ASP A 113 1.52 -14.54 3.41
CA ASP A 113 2.02 -14.60 4.77
C ASP A 113 2.34 -16.05 5.17
N SER A 114 3.40 -16.22 5.96
CA SER A 114 3.75 -17.50 6.58
C SER A 114 4.39 -17.29 7.95
N GLN A 115 4.16 -18.23 8.86
CA GLN A 115 4.91 -18.30 10.11
C GLN A 115 6.34 -18.72 9.82
N LYS A 116 7.27 -18.21 10.62
CA LYS A 116 8.68 -18.55 10.54
C LYS A 116 9.02 -19.70 11.48
#